data_AF-A0AA96XL82-F1
#
_entry.id   AF-A0AA96XL82-F1
#
_cell.length_a   1.000
_cell.length_b   1.000
_cell.length_c   1.000
_cell.angle_alpha   90.00
_cell.angle_beta   90.00
_cell.angle_gamma   90.00
#
_symmetry.space_group_name_H-M   'P 1'
#
loop_
_entity.id
_entity.type
_entity.pdbx_description
1 polymer ?
#
loop_
_entity_poly.entity_id
_entity_poly.type
_entity_poly.pdbx_seq_one_letter_code
_entity_poly.pdbx_strand_id
1 'polypeptide(L)'
;MTSRSDSDSLAAAKREQLRKLLEQRKNPGTGSAAPSSPQRNVVGPSRRPAGTADVLSPAQERMWFLHQLRPDTATYVVPWAAMLESPVDAGALDAALRALLSRHPLLRARFPAEGGRPQVRYLDLPERVLDVEDATGASEALLSRRLREEASRPFDLEQGPLYRFRLLKLSSQRQVLVLVFHHLVTDGASINVLMRELGVLHAAHARGEVPALAALPLEYADAAAWQHTPDAAANEPELMAFWKRQLEGAVQGLELPTDKPRPVRRSDRGR
;
A
#
# COMPACT_ATOMS: atom_id res chain seq x y z
N MET A 1 14.41 17.52 -6.08
CA MET A 1 15.79 17.19 -6.49
C MET A 1 16.34 16.22 -5.46
N THR A 2 16.68 14.99 -5.88
CA THR A 2 17.43 14.04 -5.05
C THR A 2 18.78 14.66 -4.74
N SER A 3 19.05 14.97 -3.47
CA SER A 3 20.39 15.36 -3.05
C SER A 3 21.37 14.27 -3.48
N ARG A 4 22.49 14.67 -4.10
CA ARG A 4 23.61 13.79 -4.51
C ARG A 4 24.04 12.82 -3.40
N SER A 5 23.78 13.12 -2.14
CA SER A 5 24.17 12.31 -0.98
C SER A 5 23.33 11.05 -0.72
N ASP A 6 22.10 10.97 -1.23
CA ASP A 6 21.20 9.82 -1.01
C ASP A 6 21.38 8.74 -2.09
N SER A 7 21.84 9.14 -3.28
CA SER A 7 22.26 8.20 -4.32
C SER A 7 23.51 7.42 -3.93
N ASP A 8 24.34 7.97 -3.04
CA ASP A 8 25.65 7.39 -2.72
C ASP A 8 25.57 6.17 -1.80
N SER A 9 24.48 6.00 -1.05
CA SER A 9 24.25 4.82 -0.19
C SER A 9 23.59 3.63 -0.90
N LEU A 10 23.25 3.76 -2.19
CA LEU A 10 22.70 2.66 -2.98
C LEU A 10 23.83 1.83 -3.59
N ALA A 11 23.71 0.50 -3.50
CA ALA A 11 24.56 -0.43 -4.25
C ALA A 11 24.62 0.01 -5.74
N ALA A 12 25.78 -0.11 -6.38
CA ALA A 12 26.02 0.42 -7.75
C ALA A 12 24.96 -0.03 -8.77
N ALA A 13 24.44 -1.26 -8.63
CA ALA A 13 23.35 -1.78 -9.45
C ALA A 13 22.04 -0.97 -9.31
N LYS A 14 21.69 -0.51 -8.10
CA LYS A 14 20.49 0.28 -7.83
C LYS A 14 20.60 1.72 -8.37
N ARG A 15 21.82 2.28 -8.47
CA ARG A 15 22.07 3.59 -9.09
C ARG A 15 21.88 3.58 -10.60
N GLU A 16 22.38 2.55 -11.29
CA GLU A 16 22.20 2.43 -12.74
C GLU A 16 20.72 2.18 -13.10
N GLN A 17 19.99 1.48 -12.21
CA GLN A 17 18.54 1.30 -12.33
C GLN A 17 17.76 2.62 -12.20
N LEU A 18 18.15 3.49 -11.26
CA LEU A 18 17.59 4.83 -11.10
C LEU A 18 17.74 5.67 -12.38
N ARG A 19 18.92 5.59 -13.03
CA ARG A 19 19.20 6.34 -14.25
C ARG A 19 18.27 5.90 -15.40
N LYS A 20 18.09 4.59 -15.57
CA LYS A 20 17.23 4.03 -16.63
C LYS A 20 15.75 4.38 -16.48
N LEU A 21 15.22 4.41 -15.26
CA LEU A 21 13.82 4.81 -15.00
C LEU A 21 13.57 6.30 -15.27
N LEU A 22 14.54 7.17 -14.98
CA LEU A 22 14.42 8.61 -15.19
C LEU A 22 14.61 9.02 -16.66
N GLU A 23 15.45 8.32 -17.41
CA GLU A 23 15.72 8.60 -18.83
C GLU A 23 14.52 8.27 -19.74
N GLN A 24 13.76 7.22 -19.44
CA GLN A 24 12.60 6.80 -20.24
C GLN A 24 11.40 7.77 -20.17
N ARG A 25 11.38 8.69 -19.19
CA ARG A 25 10.28 9.64 -18.99
C ARG A 25 10.52 11.03 -19.62
N LYS A 26 11.70 11.24 -20.22
CA LYS A 26 12.07 12.51 -20.88
C LYS A 26 11.85 12.38 -22.39
N ASN A 27 10.61 12.52 -22.86
CA ASN A 27 10.35 12.90 -24.25
C ASN A 27 9.05 13.73 -24.33
N PRO A 28 9.12 15.06 -24.25
CA PRO A 28 8.00 15.93 -24.60
C PRO A 28 8.22 16.53 -26.00
N GLY A 29 7.33 16.20 -26.94
CA GLY A 29 7.19 16.93 -28.20
C GLY A 29 6.63 18.33 -27.94
N THR A 30 7.18 19.32 -28.63
CA THR A 30 6.81 20.75 -28.54
C THR A 30 5.55 21.07 -29.36
N GLY A 31 4.61 21.81 -28.78
CA GLY A 31 3.48 22.41 -29.50
C GLY A 31 2.64 23.30 -28.59
N SER A 32 2.36 24.52 -29.04
CA SER A 32 1.71 25.61 -28.30
C SER A 32 0.24 25.77 -28.68
N ALA A 33 -0.65 25.93 -27.69
CA ALA A 33 -1.71 26.97 -27.56
C ALA A 33 -2.71 26.55 -26.46
N ALA A 34 -3.14 27.49 -25.61
CA ALA A 34 -4.23 27.29 -24.63
C ALA A 34 -5.59 27.58 -25.27
N PRO A 35 -6.68 26.87 -24.88
CA PRO A 35 -7.53 27.35 -23.78
C PRO A 35 -8.19 26.24 -22.92
N SER A 36 -8.84 26.63 -21.82
CA SER A 36 -9.81 25.91 -20.95
C SER A 36 -9.64 24.39 -20.78
N SER A 37 -9.44 23.91 -19.54
CA SER A 37 -9.37 22.49 -19.19
C SER A 37 -10.36 21.65 -20.02
N PRO A 38 -9.91 20.86 -20.99
CA PRO A 38 -10.82 20.04 -21.75
C PRO A 38 -11.36 19.00 -20.77
N GLN A 39 -12.63 19.11 -20.39
CA GLN A 39 -13.38 17.98 -19.85
C GLN A 39 -13.56 16.97 -20.98
N ARG A 40 -12.48 16.32 -21.39
CA ARG A 40 -12.56 15.09 -22.16
C ARG A 40 -12.90 13.99 -21.17
N ASN A 41 -13.98 13.28 -21.45
CA ASN A 41 -14.40 12.09 -20.71
C ASN A 41 -13.25 11.07 -20.72
N VAL A 42 -12.44 11.06 -19.67
CA VAL A 42 -11.49 9.99 -19.44
C VAL A 42 -12.32 8.76 -19.16
N VAL A 43 -12.27 7.79 -20.07
CA VAL A 43 -12.91 6.49 -19.87
C VAL A 43 -12.25 5.85 -18.66
N GLY A 44 -13.04 5.54 -17.63
CA GLY A 44 -12.55 4.90 -16.41
C GLY A 44 -12.04 3.47 -16.66
N PRO A 45 -11.50 2.81 -15.63
CA PRO A 45 -11.00 1.45 -15.77
C PRO A 45 -12.09 0.47 -16.20
N SER A 46 -11.70 -0.46 -17.06
CA SER A 46 -12.51 -1.59 -17.52
C SER A 46 -11.79 -2.89 -17.20
N ARG A 47 -12.52 -4.03 -17.23
CA ARG A 47 -11.88 -5.34 -17.07
C ARG A 47 -10.82 -5.52 -18.16
N ARG A 48 -9.62 -5.90 -17.76
CA ARG A 48 -8.55 -6.20 -18.71
C ARG A 48 -8.85 -7.50 -19.46
N PRO A 49 -8.36 -7.66 -20.71
CA PRO A 49 -8.47 -8.92 -21.44
C PRO A 49 -7.84 -10.09 -20.67
N ALA A 50 -8.43 -11.27 -20.78
CA ALA A 50 -7.88 -12.48 -20.18
C ALA A 50 -6.45 -12.75 -20.68
N GLY A 51 -5.55 -13.12 -19.77
CA GLY A 51 -4.13 -13.37 -20.09
C GLY A 51 -3.25 -12.11 -20.14
N THR A 52 -3.81 -10.91 -19.92
CA THR A 52 -3.01 -9.69 -19.76
C THR A 52 -2.17 -9.79 -18.49
N ALA A 53 -0.85 -9.63 -18.62
CA ALA A 53 0.06 -9.64 -17.49
C ALA A 53 -0.29 -8.54 -16.48
N ASP A 54 -0.20 -8.86 -15.19
CA ASP A 54 -0.39 -7.90 -14.11
C ASP A 54 0.78 -6.91 -14.07
N VAL A 55 0.45 -5.63 -13.91
CA VAL A 55 1.39 -4.53 -13.84
C VAL A 55 1.12 -3.71 -12.59
N LEU A 56 2.15 -3.00 -12.11
CA LEU A 56 1.98 -2.06 -11.02
C LEU A 56 1.34 -0.78 -11.54
N SER A 57 0.55 -0.12 -10.70
CA SER A 57 0.17 1.28 -10.97
C SER A 57 1.38 2.20 -10.80
N PRO A 58 1.42 3.39 -11.45
CA PRO A 58 2.47 4.39 -11.21
C PRO A 58 2.61 4.79 -9.74
N ALA A 59 1.52 4.73 -8.96
CA ALA A 59 1.56 4.96 -7.52
C ALA A 59 2.31 3.86 -6.76
N GLN A 60 2.09 2.59 -7.14
CA GLN A 60 2.81 1.45 -6.59
C GLN A 60 4.29 1.46 -7.01
N GLU A 61 4.59 1.74 -8.28
CA GLU A 61 5.98 1.88 -8.75
C GLU A 61 6.76 2.94 -7.97
N ARG A 62 6.14 4.12 -7.77
CA ARG A 62 6.73 5.20 -6.95
C ARG A 62 7.02 4.73 -5.53
N MET A 63 6.07 4.03 -4.90
CA MET A 63 6.21 3.60 -3.51
C MET A 63 7.24 2.48 -3.36
N TRP A 64 7.26 1.52 -4.28
CA TRP A 64 8.29 0.49 -4.35
C TRP A 64 9.67 1.13 -4.52
N PHE A 65 9.81 2.11 -5.42
CA PHE A 65 11.06 2.85 -5.59
C PHE A 65 11.50 3.54 -4.28
N LEU A 66 10.57 4.22 -3.59
CA LEU A 66 10.88 4.86 -2.29
C LEU A 66 11.28 3.84 -1.22
N HIS A 67 10.67 2.65 -1.22
CA HIS A 67 11.07 1.55 -0.34
C HIS A 67 12.49 1.06 -0.64
N GLN A 68 12.89 0.95 -1.91
CA GLN A 68 14.25 0.55 -2.28
C GLN A 68 15.35 1.48 -1.76
N LEU A 69 15.02 2.75 -1.49
CA LEU A 69 15.96 3.71 -0.88
C LEU A 69 16.12 3.45 0.63
N ARG A 70 15.09 2.93 1.30
CA ARG A 70 15.03 2.74 2.76
C ARG A 70 14.17 1.51 3.13
N PRO A 71 14.67 0.29 2.86
CA PRO A 71 13.88 -0.94 3.02
C PRO A 71 13.51 -1.24 4.48
N ASP A 72 14.39 -0.86 5.43
CA ASP A 72 14.23 -1.20 6.85
C ASP A 72 13.34 -0.22 7.63
N THR A 73 12.45 0.52 6.96
CA THR A 73 11.59 1.53 7.60
C THR A 73 10.12 1.11 7.64
N ALA A 74 9.41 1.54 8.67
CA ALA A 74 7.97 1.36 8.78
C ALA A 74 7.15 2.50 8.15
N THR A 75 7.77 3.33 7.29
CA THR A 75 7.18 4.56 6.73
C THR A 75 5.81 4.32 6.06
N TYR A 76 5.62 3.13 5.48
CA TYR A 76 4.40 2.74 4.75
C TYR A 76 3.68 1.55 5.39
N VAL A 77 3.96 1.28 6.66
CA VAL A 77 3.17 0.34 7.47
C VAL A 77 1.89 1.04 7.89
N VAL A 78 0.76 0.36 7.73
CA VAL A 78 -0.57 0.86 8.06
C VAL A 78 -1.18 -0.05 9.14
N PRO A 79 -0.95 0.24 10.42
CA PRO A 79 -1.50 -0.54 11.52
C PRO A 79 -2.92 -0.09 11.85
N TRP A 80 -3.78 -1.05 12.17
CA TRP A 80 -5.09 -0.86 12.73
C TRP A 80 -5.25 -1.81 13.92
N ALA A 81 -5.82 -1.32 15.02
CA ALA A 81 -6.11 -2.14 16.18
C ALA A 81 -7.45 -1.76 16.78
N ALA A 82 -8.21 -2.76 17.22
CA ALA A 82 -9.47 -2.58 17.94
C ALA A 82 -9.51 -3.45 19.19
N MET A 83 -9.96 -2.84 20.29
CA MET A 83 -10.38 -3.56 21.49
C MET A 83 -11.75 -4.18 21.22
N LEU A 84 -11.85 -5.48 21.48
CA LEU A 84 -13.09 -6.24 21.43
C LEU A 84 -13.49 -6.54 22.88
N GLU A 85 -14.69 -6.10 23.28
CA GLU A 85 -15.24 -6.28 24.63
C GLU A 85 -16.09 -7.54 24.78
N SER A 86 -15.95 -8.48 23.83
CA SER A 86 -16.55 -9.79 23.86
C SER A 86 -15.63 -10.81 23.19
N PRO A 87 -15.76 -12.10 23.51
CA PRO A 87 -15.00 -13.13 22.82
C PRO A 87 -15.40 -13.20 21.34
N VAL A 88 -14.40 -13.22 20.46
CA VAL A 88 -14.58 -13.51 19.03
C VAL A 88 -14.28 -14.99 18.76
N ASP A 89 -15.05 -15.61 17.87
CA ASP A 89 -14.71 -16.92 17.33
C ASP A 89 -13.48 -16.78 16.43
N ALA A 90 -12.32 -17.21 16.94
CA ALA A 90 -11.05 -17.11 16.22
C ALA A 90 -11.02 -17.94 14.93
N GLY A 91 -11.77 -19.05 14.87
CA GLY A 91 -11.89 -19.87 13.67
C GLY A 91 -12.72 -19.16 12.60
N ALA A 92 -13.85 -18.58 12.99
CA ALA A 92 -14.66 -17.76 12.08
C ALA A 92 -13.91 -16.51 11.61
N LEU A 93 -13.12 -15.87 12.48
CA LEU A 93 -12.32 -14.71 12.14
C LEU A 93 -11.19 -15.05 11.16
N ASP A 94 -10.48 -16.16 11.37
CA ASP A 94 -9.47 -16.64 10.42
C ASP A 94 -10.10 -16.95 9.05
N ALA A 95 -11.23 -17.66 9.02
CA ALA A 95 -11.97 -17.93 7.80
C ALA A 95 -12.40 -16.65 7.07
N ALA A 96 -12.87 -15.65 7.82
CA ALA A 96 -13.25 -14.34 7.26
C ALA A 96 -12.06 -13.58 6.68
N LEU A 97 -10.90 -13.57 7.36
CA LEU A 97 -9.69 -12.94 6.85
C LEU A 97 -9.19 -13.66 5.59
N ARG A 98 -9.22 -15.00 5.54
CA ARG A 98 -8.91 -15.76 4.33
C ARG A 98 -9.86 -15.45 3.18
N ALA A 99 -11.17 -15.34 3.44
CA ALA A 99 -12.15 -14.97 2.45
C ALA A 99 -11.91 -13.56 1.90
N LEU A 100 -11.50 -12.62 2.76
CA LEU A 100 -11.11 -11.27 2.36
C LEU A 100 -9.88 -11.27 1.44
N LEU A 101 -8.85 -12.05 1.76
CA LEU A 101 -7.64 -12.22 0.94
C LEU A 101 -7.91 -12.95 -0.39
N SER A 102 -8.90 -13.84 -0.41
CA SER A 102 -9.37 -14.50 -1.64
C SER A 102 -10.09 -13.49 -2.54
N ARG A 103 -10.99 -12.70 -1.95
CA ARG A 103 -11.80 -11.68 -2.63
C ARG A 103 -10.97 -10.52 -3.17
N HIS A 104 -9.90 -10.11 -2.48
CA HIS A 104 -9.00 -9.03 -2.90
C HIS A 104 -7.60 -9.57 -3.16
N PRO A 105 -7.30 -10.10 -4.36
CA PRO A 105 -6.00 -10.70 -4.67
C PRO A 105 -4.80 -9.81 -4.37
N LEU A 106 -4.94 -8.48 -4.52
CA LEU A 106 -3.88 -7.51 -4.21
C LEU A 106 -3.36 -7.64 -2.77
N LEU A 107 -4.17 -8.04 -1.80
CA LEU A 107 -3.70 -8.23 -0.42
C LEU A 107 -2.69 -9.37 -0.30
N ARG A 108 -2.66 -10.31 -1.24
CA ARG A 108 -1.67 -11.40 -1.34
C ARG A 108 -0.50 -11.06 -2.26
N ALA A 109 -0.43 -9.83 -2.77
CA ALA A 109 0.64 -9.42 -3.68
C ALA A 109 1.98 -9.26 -2.95
N ARG A 110 3.04 -9.61 -3.67
CA ARG A 110 4.44 -9.29 -3.39
C ARG A 110 5.07 -8.67 -4.64
N PHE A 111 6.17 -7.94 -4.42
CA PHE A 111 6.79 -7.07 -5.41
C PHE A 111 8.30 -7.33 -5.60
N PRO A 112 8.69 -8.50 -6.15
CA PRO A 112 10.10 -8.82 -6.40
C PRO A 112 10.69 -7.93 -7.49
N ALA A 113 12.01 -7.74 -7.42
CA ALA A 113 12.77 -7.03 -8.44
C ALA A 113 13.22 -8.00 -9.55
N GLU A 114 12.73 -7.82 -10.78
CA GLU A 114 13.21 -8.56 -11.94
C GLU A 114 13.79 -7.58 -12.96
N GLY A 115 15.06 -7.76 -13.34
CA GLY A 115 15.75 -6.82 -14.25
C GLY A 115 15.84 -5.38 -13.71
N GLY A 116 15.76 -5.20 -12.39
CA GLY A 116 15.74 -3.89 -11.74
C GLY A 116 14.41 -3.15 -11.80
N ARG A 117 13.32 -3.84 -12.17
CA ARG A 117 11.96 -3.31 -12.18
C ARG A 117 11.08 -4.07 -11.19
N PRO A 118 10.12 -3.41 -10.54
CA PRO A 118 9.14 -4.12 -9.74
C PRO A 118 8.25 -4.98 -10.63
N GLN A 119 8.02 -6.21 -10.19
CA GLN A 119 6.98 -7.08 -10.70
C GLN A 119 5.87 -7.19 -9.66
N VAL A 120 4.67 -7.57 -10.06
CA VAL A 120 3.64 -8.02 -9.13
C VAL A 120 3.47 -9.53 -9.27
N ARG A 121 3.48 -10.22 -8.14
CA ARG A 121 3.25 -11.66 -8.01
C ARG A 121 2.30 -11.89 -6.85
N TYR A 122 1.50 -12.94 -6.90
CA TYR A 122 0.57 -13.27 -5.83
C TYR A 122 1.02 -14.52 -5.10
N LEU A 123 1.00 -14.47 -3.77
CA LEU A 123 1.19 -15.64 -2.92
C LEU A 123 -0.08 -16.48 -2.92
N ASP A 124 0.05 -17.79 -2.80
CA ASP A 124 -1.09 -18.67 -2.55
C ASP A 124 -1.80 -18.29 -1.25
N LEU A 125 -3.09 -18.64 -1.15
CA LEU A 125 -3.85 -18.42 0.08
C LEU A 125 -3.45 -19.48 1.12
N PRO A 126 -2.80 -19.11 2.23
CA PRO A 126 -2.32 -20.08 3.23
C PRO A 126 -3.48 -20.69 4.01
N GLU A 127 -3.26 -21.82 4.68
CA GLU A 127 -4.26 -22.53 5.52
C GLU A 127 -4.74 -21.73 6.74
N ARG A 128 -3.90 -20.86 7.28
CA ARG A 128 -4.21 -19.95 8.39
C ARG A 128 -3.52 -18.62 8.17
N VAL A 129 -4.19 -17.54 8.56
CA VAL A 129 -3.68 -16.16 8.43
C VAL A 129 -3.73 -15.37 9.73
N LEU A 130 -4.54 -15.82 10.70
CA LEU A 130 -4.66 -15.23 12.02
C LEU A 130 -3.73 -15.92 13.01
N ASP A 131 -2.80 -15.14 13.56
CA ASP A 131 -2.01 -15.55 14.73
C ASP A 131 -2.79 -15.22 16.00
N VAL A 132 -2.92 -16.18 16.91
CA VAL A 132 -3.70 -16.03 18.15
C VAL A 132 -2.76 -16.20 19.33
N GLU A 133 -2.57 -15.14 20.10
CA GLU A 133 -1.71 -15.12 21.27
C GLU A 133 -2.57 -15.04 22.54
N ASP A 134 -2.32 -15.93 23.49
CA ASP A 134 -2.83 -15.76 24.85
C ASP A 134 -1.94 -14.76 25.58
N ALA A 135 -2.51 -13.58 25.83
CA ALA A 135 -1.89 -12.48 26.55
C ALA A 135 -2.62 -12.20 27.87
N THR A 136 -3.30 -13.20 28.43
CA THR A 136 -4.04 -13.06 29.68
C THR A 136 -3.11 -12.63 30.81
N GLY A 137 -3.50 -11.58 31.54
CA GLY A 137 -2.68 -11.00 32.60
C GLY A 137 -1.49 -10.15 32.12
N ALA A 138 -1.35 -9.90 30.82
CA ALA A 138 -0.36 -8.95 30.31
C ALA A 138 -0.64 -7.54 30.84
N SER A 139 0.42 -6.84 31.26
CA SER A 139 0.31 -5.43 31.65
C SER A 139 0.01 -4.52 30.45
N GLU A 140 -0.62 -3.38 30.69
CA GLU A 140 -0.86 -2.38 29.64
C GLU A 140 0.43 -1.89 28.98
N ALA A 141 1.52 -1.80 29.74
CA ALA A 141 2.83 -1.45 29.22
C ALA A 141 3.36 -2.49 28.22
N LEU A 142 3.18 -3.78 28.52
CA LEU A 142 3.54 -4.87 27.63
C LEU A 142 2.68 -4.86 26.35
N LEU A 143 1.36 -4.69 26.50
CA LEU A 143 0.45 -4.57 25.36
C LEU A 143 0.82 -3.39 24.46
N SER A 144 1.04 -2.22 25.05
CA SER A 144 1.47 -1.02 24.31
C SER A 144 2.79 -1.23 23.58
N ARG A 145 3.73 -1.96 24.19
CA ARG A 145 5.00 -2.31 23.55
C ARG A 145 4.77 -3.22 22.34
N ARG A 146 3.97 -4.28 22.48
CA ARG A 146 3.62 -5.20 21.38
C ARG A 146 2.97 -4.48 20.20
N LEU A 147 2.01 -3.59 20.47
CA LEU A 147 1.34 -2.81 19.42
C LEU A 147 2.33 -1.89 18.68
N ARG A 148 3.25 -1.25 19.41
CA ARG A 148 4.31 -0.44 18.80
C ARG A 148 5.29 -1.27 17.98
N GLU A 149 5.67 -2.44 18.46
CA GLU A 149 6.53 -3.38 17.72
C GLU A 149 5.87 -3.77 16.38
N GLU A 150 4.59 -4.13 16.39
CA GLU A 150 3.87 -4.49 15.16
C GLU A 150 3.69 -3.30 14.18
N ALA A 151 3.45 -2.10 14.71
CA ALA A 151 3.34 -0.87 13.93
C ALA A 151 4.69 -0.40 13.34
N SER A 152 5.80 -0.74 13.97
CA SER A 152 7.16 -0.33 13.55
C SER A 152 7.95 -1.42 12.84
N ARG A 153 7.41 -2.64 12.75
CA ARG A 153 8.04 -3.75 12.04
C ARG A 153 7.94 -3.54 10.52
N PRO A 154 9.06 -3.43 9.78
CA PRO A 154 9.02 -3.31 8.33
C PRO A 154 8.39 -4.54 7.65
N PHE A 155 8.06 -4.40 6.36
CA PHE A 155 7.67 -5.52 5.50
C PHE A 155 8.76 -5.77 4.46
N ASP A 156 9.01 -7.04 4.16
CA ASP A 156 9.77 -7.45 2.99
C ASP A 156 8.85 -7.44 1.77
N LEU A 157 9.07 -6.49 0.85
CA LEU A 157 8.26 -6.37 -0.36
C LEU A 157 8.49 -7.51 -1.35
N GLU A 158 9.67 -8.14 -1.36
CA GLU A 158 10.01 -9.17 -2.34
C GLU A 158 9.40 -10.52 -1.97
N GLN A 159 9.37 -10.84 -0.67
CA GLN A 159 8.87 -12.12 -0.17
C GLN A 159 7.41 -12.06 0.30
N GLY A 160 6.99 -10.95 0.91
CA GLY A 160 5.67 -10.85 1.55
C GLY A 160 5.47 -11.87 2.68
N PRO A 161 4.22 -12.09 3.14
CA PRO A 161 3.01 -11.34 2.78
C PRO A 161 3.07 -9.89 3.29
N LEU A 162 2.27 -9.01 2.69
CA LEU A 162 2.18 -7.58 3.04
C LEU A 162 1.05 -7.25 4.00
N TYR A 163 0.68 -8.24 4.81
CA TYR A 163 -0.25 -8.13 5.91
C TYR A 163 0.23 -8.93 7.12
N ARG A 164 -0.27 -8.57 8.31
CA ARG A 164 -0.11 -9.33 9.56
C ARG A 164 -1.40 -9.22 10.35
N PHE A 165 -1.98 -10.35 10.73
CA PHE A 165 -3.21 -10.40 11.52
C PHE A 165 -2.94 -11.11 12.84
N ARG A 166 -3.27 -10.44 13.94
CA ARG A 166 -3.12 -10.99 15.29
C ARG A 166 -4.37 -10.79 16.11
N LEU A 167 -4.69 -11.76 16.94
CA LEU A 167 -5.69 -11.65 18.00
C LEU A 167 -5.02 -11.91 19.34
N LEU A 168 -4.95 -10.88 20.18
CA LEU A 168 -4.40 -10.97 21.54
C LEU A 168 -5.55 -11.18 22.51
N LYS A 169 -5.60 -12.33 23.18
CA LYS A 169 -6.60 -12.61 24.22
C LYS A 169 -6.11 -12.04 25.55
N LEU A 170 -6.79 -11.02 26.09
CA LEU A 170 -6.40 -10.37 27.36
C LEU A 170 -7.16 -10.93 28.56
N SER A 171 -8.39 -11.40 28.32
CA SER A 171 -9.23 -12.12 29.27
C SER A 171 -10.34 -12.88 28.52
N SER A 172 -11.27 -13.49 29.25
CA SER A 172 -12.45 -14.14 28.67
C SER A 172 -13.40 -13.17 27.93
N GLN A 173 -13.33 -11.86 28.24
CA GLN A 173 -14.22 -10.83 27.68
C GLN A 173 -13.45 -9.70 26.97
N ARG A 174 -12.12 -9.70 26.97
CA ARG A 174 -11.33 -8.64 26.33
C ARG A 174 -10.28 -9.22 25.41
N GLN A 175 -10.27 -8.73 24.17
CA GLN A 175 -9.32 -9.14 23.15
C GLN A 175 -8.90 -7.94 22.32
N VAL A 176 -7.73 -8.00 21.70
CA VAL A 176 -7.27 -6.97 20.76
C VAL A 176 -7.04 -7.60 19.41
N LEU A 177 -7.80 -7.16 18.41
CA LEU A 177 -7.57 -7.48 17.02
C LEU A 177 -6.59 -6.47 16.45
N VAL A 178 -5.47 -6.94 15.90
CA VAL A 178 -4.45 -6.13 15.23
C VAL A 178 -4.38 -6.56 13.78
N LEU A 179 -4.61 -5.61 12.88
CA LEU A 179 -4.50 -5.79 11.43
C LEU A 179 -3.48 -4.80 10.91
N VAL A 180 -2.39 -5.30 10.35
CA VAL A 180 -1.33 -4.45 9.81
C VAL A 180 -1.19 -4.75 8.34
N PHE A 181 -1.13 -3.71 7.51
CA PHE A 181 -0.94 -3.81 6.07
C PHE A 181 0.25 -2.97 5.62
N HIS A 182 0.75 -3.22 4.41
CA HIS A 182 1.61 -2.26 3.71
C HIS A 182 0.79 -1.38 2.76
N HIS A 183 1.12 -0.08 2.67
CA HIS A 183 0.42 0.90 1.84
C HIS A 183 0.50 0.61 0.31
N LEU A 184 1.30 -0.38 -0.11
CA LEU A 184 1.32 -0.84 -1.51
C LEU A 184 0.07 -1.64 -1.90
N VAL A 185 -0.60 -2.23 -0.91
CA VAL A 185 -1.77 -3.10 -1.09
C VAL A 185 -3.03 -2.53 -0.43
N THR A 186 -2.92 -1.39 0.25
CA THR A 186 -4.03 -0.69 0.93
C THR A 186 -3.84 0.81 0.91
N ASP A 187 -4.94 1.55 0.94
CA ASP A 187 -4.97 3.00 1.21
C ASP A 187 -6.07 3.34 2.23
N GLY A 188 -6.20 4.62 2.59
CA GLY A 188 -7.18 5.08 3.57
C GLY A 188 -8.63 4.78 3.19
N ALA A 189 -8.98 4.79 1.90
CA ALA A 189 -10.33 4.47 1.46
C ALA A 189 -10.59 2.96 1.50
N SER A 190 -9.61 2.17 1.09
CA SER A 190 -9.66 0.71 1.04
C SER A 190 -9.84 0.11 2.44
N ILE A 191 -9.21 0.68 3.48
CA ILE A 191 -9.35 0.17 4.86
C ILE A 191 -10.82 0.14 5.30
N ASN A 192 -11.60 1.18 4.99
CA ASN A 192 -13.03 1.21 5.33
C ASN A 192 -13.81 0.10 4.61
N VAL A 193 -13.47 -0.19 3.35
CA VAL A 193 -14.06 -1.31 2.59
C VAL A 193 -13.68 -2.63 3.24
N LEU A 194 -12.40 -2.84 3.54
CA LEU A 194 -11.89 -4.07 4.14
C LEU A 194 -12.53 -4.34 5.51
N MET A 195 -12.67 -3.33 6.36
CA MET A 195 -13.27 -3.49 7.69
C MET A 195 -14.76 -3.83 7.60
N ARG A 196 -15.50 -3.18 6.69
CA ARG A 196 -16.92 -3.49 6.45
C ARG A 196 -17.09 -4.92 5.94
N GLU A 197 -16.31 -5.31 4.93
CA GLU A 197 -16.40 -6.66 4.37
C GLU A 197 -15.95 -7.73 5.37
N LEU A 198 -14.91 -7.46 6.18
CA LEU A 198 -14.50 -8.36 7.26
C LEU A 198 -15.63 -8.62 8.25
N GLY A 199 -16.38 -7.59 8.64
CA GLY A 199 -17.55 -7.74 9.51
C GLY A 199 -18.63 -8.65 8.91
N VAL A 200 -18.95 -8.47 7.63
CA VAL A 200 -19.93 -9.31 6.90
C VAL A 200 -19.44 -10.77 6.79
N LEU A 201 -18.19 -10.95 6.40
CA LEU A 201 -17.56 -12.28 6.26
C LEU A 201 -17.52 -13.01 7.61
N HIS A 202 -17.07 -12.33 8.66
CA HIS A 202 -17.00 -12.89 10.01
C HIS A 202 -18.39 -13.30 10.51
N ALA A 203 -19.39 -12.44 10.36
CA ALA A 203 -20.75 -12.73 10.79
C ALA A 203 -21.34 -13.96 10.08
N ALA A 204 -21.10 -14.11 8.79
CA ALA A 204 -21.53 -15.28 8.03
C ALA A 204 -20.80 -16.56 8.48
N HIS A 205 -19.48 -16.52 8.60
CA HIS A 205 -18.70 -17.68 9.04
C HIS A 205 -19.04 -18.12 10.46
N ALA A 206 -19.26 -17.17 11.39
CA ALA A 206 -19.66 -17.46 12.76
C ALA A 206 -21.04 -18.14 12.85
N ARG A 207 -21.91 -17.93 11.86
CA ARG A 207 -23.23 -18.59 11.77
C ARG A 207 -23.25 -19.82 10.84
N GLY A 208 -22.12 -20.16 10.22
CA GLY A 208 -22.07 -21.22 9.20
C GLY A 208 -22.85 -20.89 7.93
N GLU A 209 -23.02 -19.61 7.61
CA GLU A 209 -23.74 -19.11 6.44
C GLU A 209 -22.81 -18.76 5.28
N VAL A 210 -23.36 -18.65 4.07
CA VAL A 210 -22.65 -18.14 2.91
C VAL A 210 -22.60 -16.61 2.98
N PRO A 211 -21.41 -15.96 2.87
CA PRO A 211 -21.34 -14.52 2.93
C PRO A 211 -22.03 -13.83 1.75
N ALA A 212 -22.87 -12.83 2.04
CA ALA A 212 -23.60 -12.05 1.05
C ALA A 212 -22.82 -10.80 0.61
N LEU A 213 -21.79 -10.98 -0.22
CA LEU A 213 -21.06 -9.89 -0.87
C LEU A 213 -21.22 -9.96 -2.38
N ALA A 214 -21.61 -8.84 -3.01
CA ALA A 214 -21.70 -8.75 -4.47
C ALA A 214 -20.32 -9.03 -5.12
N ALA A 215 -20.31 -9.61 -6.30
CA ALA A 215 -19.07 -9.82 -7.06
C ALA A 215 -18.36 -8.48 -7.31
N LEU A 216 -17.03 -8.47 -7.24
CA LEU A 216 -16.27 -7.28 -7.57
C LEU A 216 -16.41 -6.99 -9.07
N PRO A 217 -16.85 -5.78 -9.47
CA PRO A 217 -16.97 -5.43 -10.88
C PRO A 217 -15.60 -5.34 -11.55
N LEU A 218 -14.59 -4.91 -10.79
CA LEU A 218 -13.19 -4.76 -11.19
C LEU A 218 -12.27 -5.21 -10.04
N GLU A 219 -11.10 -5.69 -10.40
CA GLU A 219 -9.98 -5.91 -9.50
C GLU A 219 -8.97 -4.76 -9.62
N TYR A 220 -8.07 -4.63 -8.64
CA TYR A 220 -7.04 -3.58 -8.71
C TYR A 220 -6.12 -3.75 -9.92
N ALA A 221 -5.87 -4.98 -10.36
CA ALA A 221 -5.07 -5.25 -11.55
C ALA A 221 -5.72 -4.69 -12.83
N ASP A 222 -7.05 -4.60 -12.89
CA ASP A 222 -7.78 -3.92 -13.98
C ASP A 222 -7.47 -2.42 -13.97
N ALA A 223 -7.55 -1.79 -12.80
CA ALA A 223 -7.24 -0.37 -12.63
C ALA A 223 -5.77 -0.06 -12.94
N ALA A 224 -4.84 -0.92 -12.51
CA ALA A 224 -3.42 -0.76 -12.80
C ALA A 224 -3.14 -0.90 -14.30
N ALA A 225 -3.69 -1.92 -14.97
CA ALA A 225 -3.53 -2.10 -16.41
C ALA A 225 -4.12 -0.92 -17.19
N TRP A 226 -5.30 -0.43 -16.80
CA TRP A 226 -5.93 0.73 -17.41
C TRP A 226 -5.05 1.99 -17.36
N GLN A 227 -4.33 2.23 -16.25
CA GLN A 227 -3.43 3.40 -16.12
C GLN A 227 -2.25 3.39 -17.09
N HIS A 228 -1.94 2.26 -17.72
CA HIS A 228 -0.90 2.14 -18.75
C HIS A 228 -1.46 2.21 -20.18
N THR A 229 -2.77 2.42 -20.35
CA THR A 229 -3.39 2.55 -21.67
C THR A 229 -3.18 3.94 -22.27
N PRO A 230 -3.19 4.07 -23.61
CA PRO A 230 -3.18 5.38 -24.27
C PRO A 230 -4.31 6.30 -23.82
N ASP A 231 -5.49 5.74 -23.51
CA ASP A 231 -6.65 6.51 -23.05
C ASP A 231 -6.41 7.16 -21.69
N ALA A 232 -5.79 6.43 -20.75
CA ALA A 232 -5.40 7.00 -19.45
C ALA A 232 -4.29 8.05 -19.58
N ALA A 233 -3.39 7.90 -20.56
CA ALA A 233 -2.29 8.83 -20.83
C ALA A 233 -2.69 10.01 -21.74
N ALA A 234 -3.91 10.02 -22.30
CA ALA A 234 -4.31 10.97 -23.35
C ALA A 234 -4.14 12.44 -22.96
N ASN A 235 -4.36 12.76 -21.67
CA ASN A 235 -4.24 14.12 -21.14
C ASN A 235 -2.91 14.37 -20.40
N GLU A 236 -1.98 13.40 -20.36
CA GLU A 236 -0.73 13.53 -19.60
C GLU A 236 0.09 14.76 -20.02
N PRO A 237 0.30 15.07 -21.32
CA PRO A 237 1.07 16.25 -21.72
C PRO A 237 0.46 17.57 -21.22
N GLU A 238 -0.87 17.70 -21.31
CA GLU A 238 -1.59 18.90 -20.88
C GLU A 238 -1.57 19.06 -19.36
N LEU A 239 -1.84 17.98 -18.62
CA LEU A 239 -1.76 17.96 -17.15
C LEU A 239 -0.34 18.25 -16.67
N MET A 240 0.66 17.69 -17.34
CA MET A 240 2.07 17.95 -17.04
C MET A 240 2.44 19.42 -17.26
N ALA A 241 2.02 19.99 -18.40
CA ALA A 241 2.24 21.41 -18.68
C ALA A 241 1.53 22.31 -17.66
N PHE A 242 0.29 21.96 -17.30
CA PHE A 242 -0.46 22.66 -16.25
C PHE A 242 0.28 22.62 -14.92
N TRP A 243 0.64 21.44 -14.41
CA TRP A 243 1.31 21.31 -13.11
C TRP A 243 2.71 21.96 -13.10
N LYS A 244 3.45 21.92 -14.21
CA LYS A 244 4.72 22.65 -14.33
C LYS A 244 4.55 24.16 -14.16
N ARG A 245 3.52 24.75 -14.79
CA ARG A 245 3.20 26.17 -14.63
C ARG A 245 2.71 26.49 -13.22
N GLN A 246 1.82 25.68 -12.66
CA GLN A 246 1.29 25.90 -11.30
C GLN A 246 2.37 25.79 -10.22
N LEU A 247 3.39 24.95 -10.44
CA LEU A 247 4.49 24.75 -9.50
C LEU A 247 5.73 25.58 -9.87
N GLU A 248 5.63 26.48 -10.84
CA GLU A 248 6.71 27.41 -11.17
C GLU A 248 6.97 28.36 -9.99
N GLY A 249 8.23 28.48 -9.57
CA GLY A 249 8.60 29.27 -8.40
C GLY A 249 8.21 28.65 -7.05
N ALA A 250 7.69 27.42 -7.02
CA ALA A 250 7.39 26.74 -5.76
C ALA A 250 8.65 26.59 -4.89
N VAL A 251 8.56 27.00 -3.63
CA VAL A 251 9.66 26.86 -2.66
C VAL A 251 9.95 25.38 -2.42
N GLN A 252 11.23 25.01 -2.32
CA GLN A 252 11.64 23.60 -2.14
C GLN A 252 11.22 23.02 -0.79
N GLY A 253 10.91 23.87 0.19
CA GLY A 253 10.37 23.50 1.49
C GLY A 253 9.74 24.71 2.14
N LEU A 254 8.68 24.46 2.91
CA LEU A 254 8.08 25.50 3.74
C LEU A 254 8.99 25.80 4.93
N GLU A 255 9.21 27.09 5.20
CA GLU A 255 9.80 27.56 6.45
C GLU A 255 8.70 27.60 7.51
N LEU A 256 8.53 26.46 8.17
CA LEU A 256 7.64 26.34 9.32
C LEU A 256 8.43 26.67 10.60
N PRO A 257 7.77 27.17 11.66
CA PRO A 257 8.40 27.30 12.97
C PRO A 257 8.72 25.90 13.52
N THR A 258 9.93 25.42 13.25
CA THR A 258 10.40 24.10 13.69
C THR A 258 11.12 24.19 15.02
N ASP A 259 10.86 23.26 15.94
CA ASP A 259 11.57 23.17 17.24
C ASP A 259 13.07 22.91 17.08
N LYS A 260 13.49 22.34 15.95
CA LYS A 260 14.88 21.94 15.64
C LYS A 260 15.24 22.21 14.18
N PRO A 261 16.51 22.48 13.86
CA PRO A 261 16.95 22.70 12.49
C PRO A 261 16.71 21.45 11.63
N ARG A 262 16.28 21.66 10.38
CA ARG A 262 16.07 20.56 9.43
C ARG A 262 17.41 19.82 9.19
N PRO A 263 17.48 18.50 9.44
CA PRO A 263 18.72 17.76 9.22
C PRO A 263 19.02 17.62 7.73
N VAL A 264 20.31 17.64 7.36
CA VAL A 264 20.78 17.48 5.97
C VAL A 264 20.37 16.12 5.39
N ARG A 265 20.31 15.08 6.23
CA ARG A 265 19.75 13.77 5.89
C ARG A 265 18.42 13.56 6.59
N ARG A 266 17.39 13.23 5.82
CA ARG A 266 16.06 12.93 6.36
C ARG A 266 16.10 11.65 7.19
N SER A 267 15.76 11.77 8.47
CA SER A 267 15.48 10.61 9.33
C SER A 267 13.97 10.45 9.55
N ASP A 268 13.58 9.27 10.01
CA ASP A 268 12.23 8.93 10.47
C ASP A 268 12.06 9.09 12.00
N ARG A 269 13.11 9.55 12.70
CA ARG A 269 13.16 9.61 14.17
C ARG A 269 12.58 10.89 14.78
N GLY A 270 11.99 11.77 13.97
CA GLY A 270 11.44 13.05 14.44
C GLY A 270 12.45 13.87 15.25
N ARG A 271 13.69 13.99 14.75
CA ARG A 271 14.77 14.74 15.40
C ARG A 271 15.13 15.98 14.63
#